data_AF-A0A7X1L322-F1
#
_entry.id   AF-A0A7X1L322-F1
#
_cell.length_a   1.000
_cell.length_b   1.000
_cell.length_c   1.000
_cell.angle_alpha   90.00
_cell.angle_beta   90.00
_cell.angle_gamma   90.00
#
_symmetry.space_group_name_H-M   'P 1'
#
loop_
_entity.id
_entity.type
_entity.pdbx_description
1 polymer ?
#
loop_
_entity_poly.entity_id
_entity_poly.type
_entity_poly.pdbx_seq_one_letter_code
_entity_poly.pdbx_strand_id
1 'polypeptide(L)' 'MKKHNKYALQGLKALKRAAAKVAKNARKNKYKIPVWKNGRIEYEIPEVITEPCA' A
#
# COMPACT_ATOMS: atom_id res chain seq x y z
N MET A 1 3.29 11.71 -26.22
CA MET A 1 2.65 11.01 -25.09
C MET A 1 1.58 11.91 -24.48
N LYS A 2 0.33 11.47 -24.42
CA LYS A 2 -0.85 12.31 -24.07
C LYS A 2 -0.74 12.90 -22.65
N LYS A 3 -1.05 14.20 -22.49
CA LYS A 3 -0.94 15.00 -21.24
C LYS A 3 -1.71 14.44 -20.02
N HIS A 4 -2.63 13.49 -20.22
CA HIS A 4 -3.37 12.80 -19.15
C HIS A 4 -2.51 12.01 -18.16
N ASN A 5 -1.26 11.72 -18.52
CA ASN A 5 -0.34 10.91 -17.72
C ASN A 5 0.14 11.62 -16.42
N LYS A 6 0.25 12.95 -16.41
CA LYS A 6 0.84 13.68 -15.27
C LYS A 6 -0.05 13.65 -14.02
N TYR A 7 -1.35 13.91 -14.17
CA TYR A 7 -2.30 13.91 -13.06
C TYR A 7 -2.57 12.49 -12.55
N ALA A 8 -2.66 11.51 -13.46
CA ALA A 8 -2.77 10.10 -13.08
C ALA A 8 -1.55 9.63 -12.27
N LEU A 9 -0.34 10.03 -12.66
CA LEU A 9 0.89 9.73 -11.93
C LEU A 9 0.93 10.39 -10.55
N GLN A 10 0.47 11.64 -10.44
CA GLN A 10 0.36 12.34 -9.15
C GLN A 10 -0.67 11.67 -8.23
N GLY A 11 -1.83 11.28 -8.77
CA GLY A 11 -2.85 10.52 -8.05
C GLY A 11 -2.33 9.17 -7.55
N LEU A 12 -1.62 8.42 -8.40
CA LEU A 12 -1.00 7.16 -8.01
C LEU A 12 0.03 7.35 -6.88
N LYS A 13 0.86 8.41 -6.95
CA LYS A 13 1.81 8.74 -5.88
C LYS A 13 1.10 9.09 -4.57
N ALA A 14 0.01 9.86 -4.62
CA ALA A 14 -0.79 10.19 -3.45
C ALA A 14 -1.44 8.95 -2.82
N LEU A 15 -2.00 8.06 -3.65
CA LEU A 15 -2.59 6.80 -3.21
C LEU A 15 -1.55 5.90 -2.52
N LYS A 16 -0.37 5.74 -3.11
CA LYS A 16 0.72 4.96 -2.50
C LYS A 16 1.13 5.52 -1.12
N ARG A 17 1.21 6.85 -0.98
CA ARG A 17 1.52 7.50 0.31
C ARG A 17 0.43 7.26 1.36
N ALA A 18 -0.84 7.36 0.96
CA ALA A 18 -1.96 7.08 1.85
C ALA A 18 -1.97 5.63 2.33
N ALA A 19 -1.78 4.68 1.40
CA ALA A 19 -1.69 3.25 1.71
C ALA A 19 -0.53 2.95 2.69
N ALA A 20 0.65 3.54 2.46
CA ALA A 20 1.80 3.38 3.35
C ALA A 20 1.53 3.93 4.78
N LYS A 21 0.81 5.06 4.89
CA LYS A 21 0.42 5.62 6.20
C LYS A 21 -0.55 4.70 6.94
N VAL A 22 -1.53 4.15 6.24
CA VAL A 22 -2.48 3.16 6.80
C VAL A 22 -1.74 1.91 7.26
N ALA A 23 -0.84 1.37 6.44
CA ALA A 23 -0.01 0.23 6.80
C ALA A 23 0.86 0.50 8.05
N LYS A 24 1.50 1.68 8.13
CA LYS A 24 2.28 2.09 9.31
C LYS A 24 1.42 2.19 10.57
N ASN A 25 0.23 2.77 10.48
CA ASN A 25 -0.70 2.85 11.61
C ASN A 25 -1.22 1.48 12.03
N ALA A 26 -1.57 0.63 11.06
CA ALA A 26 -2.00 -0.73 11.32
C ALA A 26 -0.92 -1.53 12.05
N ARG A 27 0.36 -1.39 11.64
CA ARG A 27 1.49 -1.98 12.36
C ARG A 27 1.60 -1.49 13.80
N LYS A 28 1.58 -0.17 14.02
CA LYS A 28 1.72 0.41 15.37
C LYS A 28 0.65 -0.13 16.33
N ASN A 29 -0.56 -0.32 15.82
CA ASN A 29 -1.71 -0.74 16.60
C ASN A 29 -2.03 -2.25 16.48
N LYS A 30 -1.18 -3.03 15.79
CA LYS A 30 -1.39 -4.46 15.48
C LYS A 30 -2.72 -4.77 14.79
N TYR A 31 -3.24 -3.81 14.00
CA TYR A 31 -4.45 -4.01 13.20
C TYR A 31 -4.14 -4.85 11.96
N LYS A 32 -5.09 -5.70 11.59
CA LYS A 32 -5.04 -6.48 10.36
C LYS A 32 -5.71 -5.70 9.23
N ILE A 33 -5.06 -5.66 8.07
CA ILE A 33 -5.64 -5.04 6.87
C ILE A 33 -6.25 -6.17 6.02
N PRO A 34 -7.51 -6.03 5.57
CA PRO A 34 -8.09 -6.96 4.61
C PRO A 34 -7.40 -6.78 3.25
N VAL A 35 -6.79 -7.85 2.76
CA VAL A 35 -6.15 -7.96 1.46
C VAL A 35 -6.92 -8.99 0.64
N TRP A 36 -7.26 -8.62 -0.60
CA TRP A 36 -7.86 -9.58 -1.51
C TRP A 36 -6.77 -10.47 -2.11
N LYS A 37 -6.82 -11.77 -1.82
CA LYS A 37 -5.84 -12.76 -2.27
C LYS A 37 -6.57 -14.04 -2.68
N ASN A 38 -6.24 -14.58 -3.85
CA ASN A 38 -6.80 -15.83 -4.37
C ASN A 38 -8.35 -15.95 -4.27
N GLY A 39 -9.06 -14.84 -4.55
CA GLY A 39 -10.53 -14.82 -4.56
C GLY A 39 -11.20 -14.75 -3.18
N ARG A 40 -10.43 -14.51 -2.11
CA ARG A 40 -10.94 -14.32 -0.75
C ARG A 40 -10.28 -13.11 -0.08
N ILE A 41 -10.90 -12.62 0.98
CA ILE A 41 -10.32 -11.57 1.82
C ILE A 41 -9.50 -12.24 2.92
N GLU A 42 -8.19 -12.01 2.91
CA GLU A 42 -7.26 -12.43 3.96
C GLU A 42 -6.88 -11.22 4.82
N TYR A 43 -6.76 -11.42 6.14
CA TYR A 43 -6.45 -10.34 7.08
C TYR A 43 -4.99 -10.46 7.50
N GLU A 44 -4.11 -9.72 6.85
CA GLU A 44 -2.68 -9.74 7.11
C GLU A 44 -2.26 -8.48 7.90
N ILE A 45 -1.31 -8.64 8.84
CA ILE A 45 -0.59 -7.48 9.38
C ILE A 45 0.48 -7.16 8.34
N PRO A 46 0.54 -5.94 7.78
CA PRO A 46 1.50 -5.65 6.73
C PRO A 46 2.93 -5.79 7.25
N GLU A 47 3.64 -6.82 6.79
CA GLU A 47 5.06 -7.04 7.08
C GLU A 47 5.90 -5.97 6.38
N VAL A 48 7.05 -5.65 6.98
CA VAL A 48 8.01 -4.75 6.35
C VAL A 48 8.66 -5.53 5.23
N ILE A 49 8.44 -5.13 3.98
CA ILE A 49 9.39 -5.42 2.93
C ILE A 49 10.62 -4.56 3.26
N THR A 50 11.48 -5.04 4.15
CA THR A 50 12.87 -4.61 4.16
C THR A 50 13.46 -5.28 2.94
N GLU A 51 13.58 -4.54 1.83
CA GLU A 51 14.49 -4.96 0.77
C GLU A 51 15.84 -5.24 1.46
N PRO A 52 16.42 -6.45 1.31
CA PRO A 52 17.76 -6.68 1.81
C PRO A 52 18.65 -5.67 1.07
N CYS A 53 19.38 -4.87 1.83
CA CYS A 53 20.41 -4.00 1.28
C CYS A 53 21.38 -4.89 0.50
N ALA A 54 21.36 -4.78 -0.83
CA ALA A 54 22.36 -5.38 -1.71
C ALA A 54 23.55 -4.44 -1.84
#